data_AF-A0A739C7Y1-F1
#
_entry.id   AF-A0A739C7Y1-F1
#
_cell.length_a   1.000
_cell.length_b   1.000
_cell.length_c   1.000
_cell.angle_alpha   90.00
_cell.angle_beta   90.00
_cell.angle_gamma   90.00
#
_symmetry.space_group_name_H-M   'P 1'
#
loop_
_entity.id
_entity.type
_entity.pdbx_description
1 polymer ?
#
loop_
_entity_poly.entity_id
_entity_poly.type
_entity_poly.pdbx_seq_one_letter_code
_entity_poly.pdbx_strand_id
1 'polypeptide(L)'
;MALDAFAGEWDDKYPQISKSWRAHWENLNTFFGYPPDIRKAIDTTNAIESLNSVSRHAIKKRKVFPTDDSVRKVVYLASKDASKKWSMPIQNWRLAMSRFIIEFGDRLSAHL
;
A
#
# COMPACT_ATOMS: atom_id res chain seq x y z
N MET A 1 17.07 11.58 -16.08
CA MET A 1 16.19 10.42 -15.73
C MET A 1 14.75 10.92 -15.56
N ALA A 2 13.75 10.04 -15.49
CA ALA A 2 12.34 10.46 -15.42
C ALA A 2 12.03 11.35 -14.19
N LEU A 3 12.70 11.11 -13.05
CA LEU A 3 12.57 11.94 -11.84
C LEU A 3 13.13 13.37 -12.03
N ASP A 4 14.17 13.54 -12.85
CA ASP A 4 14.71 14.88 -13.16
C ASP A 4 13.76 15.69 -14.03
N ALA A 5 13.09 15.03 -14.99
CA ALA A 5 12.06 15.67 -15.81
C ALA A 5 10.84 16.08 -14.97
N PHE A 6 10.40 15.20 -14.05
CA PHE A 6 9.35 15.53 -13.09
C PHE A 6 9.72 16.74 -12.23
N ALA A 7 10.94 16.77 -11.70
CA ALA A 7 11.44 17.88 -10.88
C ALA A 7 11.47 19.20 -11.68
N GLY A 8 11.94 19.17 -12.93
CA GLY A 8 11.98 20.35 -13.79
C GLY A 8 10.60 20.97 -14.06
N GLU A 9 9.55 20.15 -14.15
CA GLU A 9 8.18 20.62 -14.39
C GLU A 9 7.49 21.11 -13.11
N TRP A 10 7.70 20.43 -11.98
CA TRP A 10 6.87 20.62 -10.79
C TRP A 10 7.54 21.30 -9.60
N ASP A 11 8.86 21.42 -9.55
CA ASP A 11 9.54 21.93 -8.35
C ASP A 11 9.32 23.41 -8.10
N ASP A 12 8.99 24.21 -9.13
CA ASP A 12 8.63 25.62 -8.95
C ASP A 12 7.37 25.77 -8.07
N LYS A 13 6.41 24.86 -8.20
CA LYS A 13 5.16 24.86 -7.42
C LYS A 13 5.24 23.97 -6.17
N TYR A 14 5.91 22.82 -6.27
CA TYR A 14 5.91 21.77 -5.25
C TYR A 14 7.32 21.22 -4.97
N PRO A 15 8.25 22.07 -4.46
CA PRO A 15 9.67 21.72 -4.33
C PRO A 15 9.95 20.57 -3.35
N GLN A 16 9.00 20.26 -2.47
CA GLN A 16 9.17 19.20 -1.48
C GLN A 16 8.93 17.79 -2.04
N ILE A 17 8.21 17.66 -3.16
CA ILE A 17 7.86 16.34 -3.71
C ILE A 17 9.14 15.67 -4.20
N SER A 18 9.84 16.27 -5.17
CA SER A 18 11.08 15.70 -5.72
C SER A 18 12.15 15.46 -4.65
N LYS A 19 12.26 16.38 -3.68
CA LYS A 19 13.18 16.28 -2.54
C LYS A 19 12.89 15.05 -1.69
N SER A 20 11.62 14.79 -1.36
CA SER A 20 11.20 13.59 -0.62
C SER A 20 11.51 12.30 -1.37
N TRP A 21 11.20 12.26 -2.68
CA TRP A 21 11.53 11.11 -3.54
C TRP A 21 13.03 10.81 -3.57
N ARG A 22 13.87 11.85 -3.72
CA ARG A 22 15.33 11.69 -3.69
C ARG A 22 15.86 11.24 -2.33
N ALA A 23 15.32 11.81 -1.24
CA ALA A 23 15.74 11.46 0.12
C ALA A 23 15.43 10.00 0.49
N HIS A 24 14.36 9.43 -0.07
CA HIS A 24 13.93 8.05 0.19
C HIS A 24 14.22 7.10 -0.99
N TRP A 25 15.05 7.52 -1.95
CA TRP A 25 15.26 6.79 -3.20
C TRP A 25 15.75 5.36 -3.00
N GLU A 26 16.68 5.13 -2.06
CA GLU A 26 17.18 3.77 -1.75
C GLU A 26 16.05 2.79 -1.41
N ASN A 27 15.04 3.25 -0.65
CA ASN A 27 13.91 2.42 -0.28
C ASN A 27 12.93 2.27 -1.46
N LEU A 28 12.64 3.37 -2.16
CA LEU A 28 11.65 3.40 -3.23
C LEU A 28 12.13 2.65 -4.49
N ASN A 29 13.43 2.66 -4.77
CA ASN A 29 13.98 2.04 -5.97
C ASN A 29 13.88 0.51 -5.96
N THR A 30 13.85 -0.10 -4.76
CA THR A 30 13.60 -1.54 -4.58
C THR A 30 12.31 -1.98 -5.28
N PHE A 31 11.30 -1.12 -5.30
CA PHE A 31 10.05 -1.39 -5.98
C PHE A 31 10.23 -1.64 -7.48
N PHE A 32 11.09 -0.87 -8.15
CA PHE A 32 11.36 -1.02 -9.59
C PHE A 32 12.18 -2.26 -9.94
N GLY A 33 12.81 -2.91 -8.94
CA GLY A 33 13.44 -4.21 -9.09
C GLY A 33 12.45 -5.35 -9.32
N TYR A 34 11.18 -5.17 -8.98
CA TYR A 34 10.15 -6.19 -9.21
C TYR A 34 9.63 -6.18 -10.66
N PRO A 35 9.35 -7.37 -11.22
CA PRO A 35 8.64 -7.52 -12.48
C PRO A 35 7.29 -6.76 -12.50
N PRO A 36 6.81 -6.32 -13.69
CA PRO A 36 5.55 -5.57 -13.82
C PRO A 36 4.34 -6.25 -13.14
N ASP A 37 4.25 -7.58 -13.19
CA ASP A 37 3.14 -8.33 -12.60
C ASP A 37 3.11 -8.25 -11.07
N ILE A 38 4.29 -8.28 -10.44
CA ILE A 38 4.44 -8.11 -8.99
C ILE A 38 4.20 -6.65 -8.61
N ARG A 39 4.76 -5.71 -9.37
CA ARG A 39 4.53 -4.27 -9.16
C ARG A 39 3.06 -3.91 -9.18
N LYS A 40 2.31 -4.43 -10.16
CA LYS A 40 0.87 -4.20 -10.26
C LYS A 40 0.09 -4.74 -9.05
N ALA A 41 0.52 -5.84 -8.45
CA ALA A 41 -0.10 -6.38 -7.24
C ALA A 41 0.21 -5.54 -5.98
N ILE A 42 1.39 -4.91 -5.93
CA ILE A 42 1.83 -4.05 -4.81
C ILE A 42 1.23 -2.64 -4.91
N ASP A 43 1.23 -2.06 -6.12
CA ASP A 43 0.77 -0.68 -6.41
C ASP A 43 -0.75 -0.48 -6.30
N THR A 44 -1.50 -1.47 -5.82
CA THR A 44 -2.93 -1.31 -5.57
C THR A 44 -3.16 -0.42 -4.35
N THR A 45 -2.97 0.89 -4.50
CA THR A 45 -3.23 1.91 -3.47
C THR A 45 -4.64 1.78 -2.88
N ASN A 46 -5.60 1.33 -3.70
CA ASN A 46 -6.99 1.10 -3.32
C ASN A 46 -7.16 0.17 -2.10
N ALA A 47 -6.29 -0.83 -1.90
CA ALA A 47 -6.41 -1.74 -0.76
C ALA A 47 -6.16 -1.02 0.59
N ILE A 48 -5.05 -0.26 0.67
CA ILE A 48 -4.68 0.51 1.86
C ILE A 48 -5.60 1.71 2.04
N GLU A 49 -5.93 2.41 0.95
CA GLU A 49 -6.84 3.57 0.98
C GLU A 49 -8.26 3.20 1.42
N SER A 50 -8.78 2.04 0.96
CA SER A 50 -10.08 1.51 1.38
C SER A 50 -10.13 1.27 2.89
N LEU A 51 -9.10 0.62 3.46
CA LEU A 51 -9.00 0.39 4.91
C LEU A 51 -8.84 1.70 5.69
N ASN A 52 -8.03 2.64 5.19
CA ASN A 52 -7.88 3.96 5.78
C ASN A 52 -9.21 4.74 5.79
N SER A 53 -9.99 4.64 4.71
CA SER A 53 -11.32 5.25 4.61
C SER A 53 -12.28 4.67 5.66
N VAL A 54 -12.31 3.34 5.81
CA VAL A 54 -13.09 2.65 6.86
C VAL A 54 -12.68 3.13 8.25
N SER A 55 -11.37 3.20 8.52
CA SER A 55 -10.84 3.64 9.82
C SER A 55 -11.22 5.08 10.12
N ARG A 56 -11.05 6.00 9.15
CA ARG A 56 -11.46 7.41 9.28
C ARG A 56 -12.97 7.53 9.51
N HIS A 57 -13.78 6.76 8.80
CA HIS A 57 -15.23 6.76 8.97
C HIS A 57 -15.64 6.30 10.38
N ALA A 58 -15.01 5.24 10.89
CA ALA A 58 -15.29 4.70 12.23
C ALA A 58 -14.99 5.69 13.36
N ILE A 59 -13.91 6.48 13.22
CA ILE A 59 -13.52 7.46 14.23
C ILE A 59 -14.20 8.83 14.04
N LYS A 60 -14.72 9.15 12.85
CA LYS A 60 -15.29 10.49 12.53
C LYS A 60 -16.37 10.96 13.52
N LYS A 61 -17.18 10.03 14.04
CA LYS A 61 -18.26 10.32 14.99
C LYS A 61 -17.79 10.45 16.45
N ARG A 62 -16.55 10.06 16.76
CA ARG A 62 -15.98 10.05 18.12
C ARG A 62 -14.71 10.90 18.15
N LYS A 63 -14.84 12.17 18.55
CA LYS A 63 -13.71 13.12 18.59
C LYS A 63 -12.71 12.85 19.71
N VAL A 64 -13.15 12.20 20.79
CA VAL A 64 -12.31 11.90 21.96
C VAL A 64 -12.56 10.45 22.36
N PHE A 65 -11.47 9.76 22.68
CA PHE A 65 -11.47 8.40 23.21
C PHE A 65 -10.95 8.44 24.65
N PRO A 66 -11.61 7.74 25.60
CA PRO A 66 -11.19 7.75 27.00
C PRO A 66 -9.87 7.00 27.24
N THR A 67 -9.54 6.01 26.39
CA THR A 67 -8.31 5.22 26.49
C THR A 67 -7.82 4.75 25.11
N ASP A 68 -6.54 4.41 25.00
CA ASP A 68 -5.97 3.80 23.79
C ASP A 68 -6.67 2.48 23.42
N ASP A 69 -7.07 1.70 24.41
CA ASP A 69 -7.79 0.44 24.16
C ASP A 69 -9.16 0.68 23.51
N SER A 70 -9.85 1.77 23.90
CA SER A 70 -11.15 2.11 23.33
C SER A 70 -11.07 2.47 21.85
N VAL A 71 -10.01 3.18 21.40
CA VAL A 71 -9.80 3.47 19.98
C VAL A 71 -9.37 2.21 19.22
N ARG A 72 -8.49 1.37 19.80
CA ARG A 72 -8.09 0.09 19.22
C ARG A 72 -9.30 -0.81 18.96
N LYS A 73 -10.22 -0.91 19.92
CA LYS A 73 -11.45 -1.70 19.79
C LYS A 73 -12.35 -1.18 18.65
N VAL A 74 -12.49 0.13 18.50
CA VAL A 74 -13.30 0.71 17.41
C VAL A 74 -12.68 0.42 16.05
N VAL A 75 -11.37 0.63 15.89
CA VAL A 75 -10.66 0.33 14.64
C VAL A 75 -10.75 -1.16 14.33
N TYR A 76 -10.48 -2.03 15.30
CA TYR A 76 -10.59 -3.49 15.13
C TYR A 76 -11.97 -3.93 14.66
N LEU A 77 -13.04 -3.44 15.31
CA LEU A 77 -14.41 -3.79 14.94
C LEU A 77 -14.75 -3.30 13.52
N ALA A 78 -14.31 -2.09 13.15
CA ALA A 78 -14.51 -1.56 11.81
C ALA A 78 -13.75 -2.37 10.75
N SER A 79 -12.48 -2.73 11.01
CA SER A 79 -11.69 -3.58 10.13
C SER A 79 -12.31 -4.98 9.99
N LYS A 80 -12.78 -5.58 11.08
CA LYS A 80 -13.45 -6.89 11.08
C LYS A 80 -14.76 -6.87 10.29
N ASP A 81 -15.51 -5.77 10.34
CA ASP A 81 -16.74 -5.66 9.55
C ASP A 81 -16.45 -5.43 8.07
N ALA A 82 -15.47 -4.58 7.75
CA ALA A 82 -15.02 -4.36 6.38
C ALA A 82 -14.45 -5.63 5.73
N SER A 83 -13.70 -6.45 6.48
CA SER A 83 -13.08 -7.66 5.95
C SER A 83 -14.09 -8.71 5.47
N LYS A 84 -15.32 -8.69 5.99
CA LYS A 84 -16.41 -9.56 5.49
C LYS A 84 -16.74 -9.32 4.02
N LYS A 85 -16.41 -8.15 3.49
CA LYS A 85 -16.66 -7.76 2.09
C LYS A 85 -15.46 -8.04 1.18
N TRP A 86 -14.33 -8.51 1.72
CA TRP A 86 -13.11 -8.82 0.95
C TRP A 86 -13.19 -10.25 0.36
N SER A 87 -14.22 -10.50 -0.44
CA SER A 87 -14.43 -11.80 -1.09
C SER A 87 -13.78 -11.89 -2.48
N MET A 88 -13.46 -10.75 -3.10
CA MET A 88 -12.91 -10.70 -4.45
C MET A 88 -11.38 -10.88 -4.43
N PRO A 89 -10.82 -11.75 -5.28
CA PRO A 89 -9.38 -11.93 -5.38
C PRO A 89 -8.71 -10.69 -5.97
N ILE A 90 -7.43 -10.50 -5.66
CA ILE A 90 -6.62 -9.43 -6.26
C ILE A 90 -6.58 -9.63 -7.78
N GLN A 91 -6.78 -8.54 -8.53
CA GLN A 91 -6.75 -8.59 -9.98
C GLN A 91 -5.36 -9.06 -10.47
N ASN A 92 -5.34 -9.97 -11.44
CA ASN A 92 -4.11 -10.58 -11.98
C ASN A 92 -3.27 -11.35 -10.95
N TRP A 93 -3.83 -11.72 -9.79
CA TRP A 93 -3.08 -12.41 -8.73
C TRP A 93 -2.38 -13.68 -9.19
N ARG A 94 -3.03 -14.48 -10.07
CA ARG A 94 -2.43 -15.71 -10.60
C ARG A 94 -1.14 -15.45 -11.37
N LEU A 95 -1.08 -14.38 -12.16
CA LEU A 95 0.10 -14.02 -12.94
C LEU A 95 1.22 -13.50 -12.01
N ALA A 96 0.86 -12.66 -11.04
CA ALA A 96 1.79 -12.20 -10.01
C ALA A 96 2.37 -13.38 -9.21
N MET A 97 1.52 -14.35 -8.81
CA MET A 97 1.92 -15.56 -8.09
C MET A 97 2.90 -16.41 -8.89
N SER A 98 2.61 -16.67 -10.17
CA SER A 98 3.56 -17.38 -11.04
C SER A 98 4.92 -16.69 -11.07
N ARG A 99 4.95 -15.35 -11.09
CA ARG A 99 6.21 -14.60 -11.06
C ARG A 99 6.89 -14.65 -9.69
N PHE A 100 6.13 -14.58 -8.59
CA PHE A 100 6.67 -14.75 -7.25
C PHE A 100 7.35 -16.13 -7.08
N ILE A 101 6.76 -17.19 -7.63
CA ILE A 101 7.35 -18.54 -7.60
C ILE A 101 8.66 -18.60 -8.39
N ILE A 102 8.76 -17.91 -9.52
CA ILE A 102 9.99 -17.86 -10.32
C ILE A 102 11.10 -17.10 -9.58
N GLU A 103 10.79 -15.95 -9.00
CA GLU A 103 11.78 -15.06 -8.36
C GLU A 103 12.17 -15.52 -6.94
N PHE A 104 11.25 -16.19 -6.21
CA PHE A 104 11.39 -16.51 -4.78
C PHE A 104 10.93 -17.95 -4.45
N GLY A 105 11.07 -18.88 -5.38
CA GLY A 105 10.54 -20.25 -5.26
C GLY A 105 11.08 -21.04 -4.07
N ASP A 106 12.34 -20.80 -3.71
CA ASP A 106 12.98 -21.35 -2.51
C ASP A 106 12.22 -20.96 -1.22
N ARG A 107 11.74 -19.72 -1.14
CA ARG A 107 10.98 -19.18 0.01
C ARG A 107 9.52 -19.60 0.02
N LEU A 108 8.96 -19.92 -1.15
CA LEU A 108 7.56 -20.29 -1.32
C LEU A 108 7.30 -21.79 -1.25
N SER A 109 8.35 -22.61 -1.43
CA SER A 109 8.28 -24.07 -1.33
C SER A 109 7.75 -24.59 0.02
N ALA A 110 7.86 -23.80 1.10
CA ALA A 110 7.33 -24.13 2.43
C ALA A 110 5.83 -23.80 2.61
N HIS A 111 5.22 -23.11 1.65
CA HIS A 111 3.86 -22.55 1.73
C HIS A 111 2.97 -22.89 0.51
N LEU A 112 3.49 -23.69 -0.42
CA LEU A 112 2.74 -24.36 -1.48
C LEU A 112 2.20 -25.70 -0.99
#